data_AF-A0A401JF08-F1
#
_entry.id   AF-A0A401JF08-F1
#
_cell.length_a   1.000
_cell.length_b   1.000
_cell.length_c   1.000
_cell.angle_alpha   90.00
_cell.angle_beta   90.00
_cell.angle_gamma   90.00
#
_symmetry.space_group_name_H-M   'P 1'
#
loop_
_entity.id
_entity.type
_entity.pdbx_description
1 polymer ?
#
loop_
_entity_poly.entity_id
_entity_poly.type
_entity_poly.pdbx_seq_one_letter_code
_entity_poly.pdbx_strand_id
1 'polypeptide(L)'
;MNKRVELDGLIITVHEMTVGEVRAWQHAVETEGEVDALSHMLMDGLRIPDLYWMSDLTADKAEQLRPSEIRRIEAAARELNPDFFTMLARIFPAAS
;
A
#
# COMPACT_ATOMS: atom_id res chain seq x y z
N MET A 1 -11.08 -10.62 2.74
CA MET A 1 -10.59 -10.91 4.12
C MET A 1 -10.08 -9.63 4.80
N ASN A 2 -9.95 -9.55 6.13
CA ASN A 2 -9.30 -8.41 6.81
C ASN A 2 -8.36 -8.83 7.96
N LYS A 3 -7.43 -7.94 8.31
CA LYS A 3 -6.43 -8.12 9.37
C LYS A 3 -6.18 -6.80 10.10
N ARG A 4 -6.04 -6.84 11.42
CA ARG A 4 -5.71 -5.66 12.23
C ARG A 4 -4.21 -5.62 12.50
N VAL A 5 -3.60 -4.46 12.29
CA VAL A 5 -2.19 -4.17 12.58
C VAL A 5 -2.15 -3.19 13.74
N GLU A 6 -1.67 -3.66 14.88
CA GLU A 6 -1.53 -2.86 16.10
C GLU A 6 -0.18 -2.13 16.10
N LEU A 7 -0.26 -0.80 16.10
CA LEU A 7 0.86 0.13 16.18
C LEU A 7 0.83 0.85 17.54
N ASP A 8 1.82 1.70 17.81
CA ASP A 8 1.84 2.44 19.07
C ASP A 8 0.71 3.49 19.08
N GLY A 9 -0.35 3.23 19.85
CA GLY A 9 -1.51 4.12 19.98
C GLY A 9 -2.49 4.14 18.79
N LEU A 10 -2.29 3.31 17.76
CA LEU A 10 -3.14 3.25 16.57
C LEU A 10 -3.37 1.81 16.11
N ILE A 11 -4.57 1.53 15.60
CA ILE A 11 -4.86 0.26 14.92
C ILE A 11 -5.27 0.57 13.49
N ILE A 12 -4.60 -0.10 12.55
CA ILE A 12 -4.92 -0.06 11.13
C ILE A 12 -5.56 -1.37 10.72
N THR A 13 -6.71 -1.30 10.04
CA THR A 13 -7.37 -2.45 9.45
C THR A 13 -6.96 -2.56 7.99
N VAL A 14 -6.28 -3.64 7.64
CA VAL A 14 -5.91 -3.99 6.26
C VAL A 14 -6.93 -4.98 5.73
N HIS A 15 -7.28 -4.90 4.45
CA HIS A 15 -8.22 -5.79 3.79
C HIS A 15 -7.68 -6.28 2.45
N GLU A 16 -8.26 -7.37 1.99
CA GLU A 16 -8.08 -7.90 0.64
C GLU A 16 -8.93 -7.08 -0.34
N MET A 17 -8.30 -6.59 -1.39
CA MET A 17 -8.94 -5.84 -2.45
C MET A 17 -9.74 -6.76 -3.36
N THR A 18 -10.90 -6.29 -3.76
CA THR A 18 -11.66 -6.85 -4.86
C THR A 18 -11.01 -6.52 -6.21
N VAL A 19 -11.33 -7.30 -7.24
CA VAL A 19 -10.90 -6.99 -8.63
C VAL A 19 -11.35 -5.59 -9.09
N GLY A 20 -12.50 -5.13 -8.60
CA GLY A 20 -13.01 -3.78 -8.89
C GLY A 20 -12.12 -2.69 -8.31
N GLU A 21 -11.69 -2.86 -7.05
CA GLU A 21 -10.77 -1.94 -6.39
C GLU A 21 -9.38 -1.96 -7.04
N VAL A 22 -8.88 -3.14 -7.46
CA VAL A 22 -7.62 -3.23 -8.20
C VAL A 22 -7.68 -2.45 -9.52
N ARG A 23 -8.81 -2.53 -10.24
CA ARG A 23 -9.01 -1.75 -11.47
C ARG A 23 -9.09 -0.24 -11.21
N ALA A 24 -9.77 0.16 -10.14
CA ALA A 24 -9.87 1.56 -9.74
C ALA A 24 -8.50 2.13 -9.34
N TRP A 25 -7.73 1.36 -8.57
CA TRP A 25 -6.34 1.67 -8.23
C TRP A 25 -5.48 1.86 -9.48
N GLN A 26 -5.57 0.94 -10.45
CA GLN A 26 -4.79 1.04 -11.69
C GLN A 26 -5.09 2.36 -12.43
N HIS A 27 -6.37 2.70 -12.57
CA HIS A 27 -6.78 3.95 -13.21
C HIS A 27 -6.28 5.18 -12.45
N ALA A 28 -6.28 5.15 -11.11
CA ALA A 28 -5.77 6.24 -10.29
C ALA A 28 -4.26 6.44 -10.52
N VAL A 29 -3.48 5.37 -10.54
CA VAL A 29 -2.03 5.43 -10.81
C VAL A 29 -1.73 5.99 -12.20
N GLU A 30 -2.48 5.57 -13.23
CA GLU A 30 -2.32 6.05 -14.60
C GLU A 30 -2.70 7.53 -14.77
N THR A 31 -3.65 8.02 -13.97
CA THR A 31 -4.17 9.41 -14.08
C THR A 31 -3.34 10.41 -13.28
N GLU A 32 -2.85 10.01 -12.10
CA GLU A 32 -2.21 10.94 -11.16
C GLU A 32 -0.72 11.18 -11.47
N GLY A 33 -0.06 10.31 -12.25
CA GLY A 33 1.35 10.45 -12.60
C GLY A 33 2.30 10.32 -11.40
N GLU A 34 3.58 10.01 -11.64
CA GLU A 34 4.59 9.87 -10.57
C GLU A 34 4.82 11.19 -9.83
N VAL A 35 4.14 11.39 -8.71
CA VAL A 35 4.44 12.47 -7.77
C VAL A 35 4.55 11.91 -6.36
N ASP A 36 5.59 11.11 -6.11
CA ASP A 36 6.28 11.08 -4.81
C ASP A 36 7.55 10.20 -4.88
N ALA A 37 8.72 10.82 -5.03
CA ALA A 37 10.01 10.12 -5.03
C ALA A 37 10.35 9.49 -3.67
N LEU A 38 9.81 10.03 -2.56
CA LEU A 38 10.04 9.52 -1.21
C LEU A 38 9.28 8.21 -0.95
N SER A 39 8.02 8.12 -1.42
CA SER A 39 7.22 6.89 -1.38
C SER A 39 7.90 5.72 -2.09
N HIS A 40 8.52 5.94 -3.25
CA HIS A 40 9.18 4.88 -4.02
C HIS A 40 10.49 4.38 -3.38
N MET A 41 11.16 5.19 -2.56
CA MET A 41 12.42 4.81 -1.91
C MET A 41 12.23 4.08 -0.58
N LEU A 42 11.07 4.24 0.06
CA LEU A 42 10.81 3.69 1.39
C LEU A 42 10.26 2.26 1.37
N MET A 43 9.58 1.86 0.29
CA MET A 43 8.90 0.57 0.16
C MET A 43 9.19 0.01 -1.24
N ASP A 44 9.57 -1.26 -1.34
CA ASP A 44 10.09 -1.92 -2.56
C ASP A 44 9.12 -1.84 -3.76
N GLY A 45 9.08 -0.70 -4.45
CA GLY A 45 8.18 -0.42 -5.58
C GLY A 45 6.72 -0.14 -5.22
N LEU A 46 6.35 -0.06 -3.94
CA LEU A 46 5.00 0.30 -3.49
C LEU A 46 5.00 1.74 -2.97
N ARG A 47 3.99 2.55 -3.29
CA ARG A 47 3.87 3.90 -2.75
C ARG A 47 2.98 3.89 -1.51
N ILE A 48 3.19 4.83 -0.59
CA ILE A 48 2.34 4.95 0.61
C ILE A 48 0.85 5.12 0.24
N PRO A 49 0.47 5.94 -0.76
CA PRO A 49 -0.93 6.05 -1.17
C PRO A 49 -1.56 4.75 -1.69
N ASP A 50 -0.75 3.81 -2.18
CA ASP A 50 -1.26 2.51 -2.62
C ASP A 50 -1.79 1.70 -1.43
N LEU A 51 -1.25 1.89 -0.21
CA LEU A 51 -1.75 1.24 1.00
C LEU A 51 -3.16 1.70 1.40
N TYR A 52 -3.58 2.90 1.01
CA TYR A 52 -4.91 3.42 1.34
C TYR A 52 -6.02 2.63 0.64
N TRP A 53 -5.71 1.98 -0.48
CA TRP A 53 -6.66 1.14 -1.22
C TRP A 53 -6.96 -0.19 -0.55
N MET A 54 -6.07 -0.63 0.35
CA MET A 54 -6.16 -1.91 1.03
C MET A 54 -6.17 -1.76 2.54
N SER A 55 -6.39 -0.56 3.07
CA SER A 55 -6.48 -0.32 4.51
C SER A 55 -7.31 0.91 4.88
N ASP A 56 -7.61 1.07 6.17
CA ASP A 56 -8.21 2.29 6.75
C ASP A 56 -7.16 3.36 7.15
N LEU A 57 -5.94 3.23 6.63
CA LEU A 57 -4.89 4.24 6.73
C LEU A 57 -5.28 5.46 5.90
N THR A 58 -5.06 6.64 6.47
CA THR A 58 -5.28 7.93 5.78
C THR A 58 -3.94 8.66 5.66
N ALA A 59 -3.87 9.64 4.75
CA ALA A 59 -2.67 10.49 4.60
C ALA A 59 -2.24 11.11 5.93
N ASP A 60 -3.17 11.74 6.66
CA ASP A 60 -2.88 12.37 7.95
C ASP A 60 -2.30 11.38 8.99
N LYS A 61 -2.78 10.12 8.99
CA LYS A 61 -2.23 9.08 9.87
C LYS A 61 -0.84 8.65 9.40
N ALA A 62 -0.66 8.47 8.09
CA ALA A 62 0.60 8.00 7.52
C ALA A 62 1.77 8.97 7.82
N GLU A 63 1.52 10.28 7.77
CA GLU A 63 2.52 11.32 8.12
C GLU A 63 3.01 11.24 9.58
N GLN A 64 2.25 10.61 10.47
CA GLN A 64 2.61 10.43 11.88
C GLN A 64 3.31 9.10 12.16
N LEU A 65 3.35 8.18 11.19
CA LEU A 65 3.90 6.85 11.36
C LEU A 65 5.39 6.80 11.03
N ARG A 66 6.13 6.02 11.82
CA ARG A 66 7.52 5.70 11.51
C ARG A 66 7.57 4.77 10.29
N PRO A 67 8.64 4.80 9.48
CA PRO A 67 8.80 3.86 8.37
C PRO A 67 8.70 2.38 8.80
N SER A 68 9.14 2.03 10.01
CA SER A 68 9.01 0.67 10.54
C SER A 68 7.56 0.27 10.84
N GLU A 69 6.68 1.22 11.17
CA GLU A 69 5.25 0.97 11.37
C GLU A 69 4.53 0.82 10.02
N ILE A 70 4.89 1.67 9.06
CA ILE A 70 4.42 1.58 7.67
C ILE A 70 4.77 0.21 7.06
N ARG A 71 5.98 -0.31 7.30
CA ARG A 71 6.37 -1.68 6.88
C ARG A 71 5.54 -2.79 7.51
N ARG A 72 5.01 -2.60 8.73
CA ARG A 72 4.12 -3.60 9.36
C ARG A 72 2.75 -3.62 8.68
N ILE A 73 2.26 -2.47 8.25
CA ILE A 73 1.03 -2.37 7.44
C ILE A 73 1.25 -3.03 6.08
N GLU A 74 2.38 -2.73 5.42
CA GLU A 74 2.76 -3.34 4.15
C GLU A 74 2.83 -4.88 4.23
N ALA A 75 3.43 -5.43 5.28
CA ALA A 75 3.53 -6.87 5.46
C ALA A 75 2.14 -7.52 5.52
N ALA A 76 1.20 -6.92 6.25
CA ALA A 76 -0.19 -7.39 6.28
C ALA A 76 -0.89 -7.22 4.93
N ALA A 77 -0.62 -6.13 4.22
CA ALA A 77 -1.13 -5.89 2.88
C ALA A 77 -0.67 -6.96 1.88
N ARG A 78 0.62 -7.31 1.89
CA ARG A 78 1.21 -8.38 1.04
C ARG A 78 0.62 -9.75 1.36
N GLU A 79 0.38 -10.04 2.63
CA GLU A 79 -0.26 -11.29 3.07
C GLU A 79 -1.70 -11.40 2.57
N LEU A 80 -2.48 -10.32 2.65
CA LEU A 80 -3.90 -10.33 2.23
C LEU A 80 -4.09 -10.16 0.72
N ASN A 81 -3.13 -9.59 0.00
CA ASN A 81 -3.27 -9.24 -1.42
C ASN A 81 -2.17 -9.87 -2.31
N PRO A 82 -1.85 -11.17 -2.20
CA PRO A 82 -0.70 -11.76 -2.90
C PRO A 82 -0.77 -11.62 -4.43
N ASP A 83 -1.97 -11.72 -5.01
CA ASP A 83 -2.18 -11.58 -6.46
C ASP A 83 -1.97 -10.14 -6.94
N PHE A 84 -2.39 -9.14 -6.15
CA PHE A 84 -2.13 -7.73 -6.44
C PHE A 84 -0.63 -7.46 -6.49
N PHE A 85 0.14 -7.93 -5.51
CA PHE A 85 1.59 -7.72 -5.48
C PHE A 85 2.32 -8.52 -6.57
N THR A 86 1.81 -9.69 -6.95
CA THR A 86 2.31 -10.45 -8.11
C THR A 86 2.08 -9.68 -9.42
N MET A 87 0.92 -9.05 -9.58
CA MET A 87 0.61 -8.18 -10.71
C MET A 87 1.49 -6.92 -10.68
N LEU A 88 1.60 -6.25 -9.54
CA LEU A 88 2.38 -5.02 -9.35
C LEU A 88 3.82 -5.22 -9.78
N ALA A 89 4.47 -6.32 -9.36
CA ALA A 89 5.85 -6.65 -9.72
C ALA A 89 6.06 -6.91 -11.23
N ARG A 90 5.00 -7.25 -11.98
CA ARG A 90 5.06 -7.40 -13.44
C ARG A 90 4.93 -6.07 -14.17
N ILE A 91 4.18 -5.12 -13.61
CA ILE A 91 3.91 -3.81 -14.20
C ILE A 91 5.05 -2.83 -13.87
N PHE A 92 5.52 -2.87 -12.62
CA PHE A 92 6.60 -2.03 -12.10
C PHE A 92 7.74 -2.92 -11.59
N PRO A 93 8.54 -3.51 -12.50
CA PRO A 93 9.71 -4.26 -12.09
C PRO A 93 10.66 -3.34 -11.32
N ALA A 94 11.17 -3.80 -10.18
CA ALA A 94 12.20 -3.08 -9.45
C ALA A 94 13.35 -2.75 -10.40
N ALA A 95 13.82 -1.50 -10.37
CA ALA A 95 14.99 -1.10 -11.14
C ALA A 95 16.15 -2.05 -10.77
N SER A 96 16.64 -2.78 -11.77
CA SER A 96 17.76 -3.73 -11.63
C SER A 96 19.09 -3.03 -11.40
#